data_AF-A0A6N6WN59-F1
#
_entry.id   AF-A0A6N6WN59-F1
#
_cell.length_a   1.000
_cell.length_b   1.000
_cell.length_c   1.000
_cell.angle_alpha   90.00
_cell.angle_beta   90.00
_cell.angle_gamma   90.00
#
_symmetry.space_group_name_H-M   'P 1'
#
loop_
_entity.id
_entity.type
_entity.pdbx_description
1 polymer ?
#
loop_
_entity_poly.entity_id
_entity_poly.type
_entity_poly.pdbx_seq_one_letter_code
_entity_poly.pdbx_strand_id
1 'polypeptide(L)'
;VLVVSDRFPQAEISGSYYDGPGIGVERATGKISMFLAQRERRLYQQMAQYRPELIIRLGIDIETAISRKPDHDYAELQDKIGVMSKIGYNGTKILEIDSRAPYSEVLEQAQKAVSLVAIVSDRRSLT
;
A
#
# COMPACT_ATOMS: atom_id res chain seq x y z
N VAL A 1 3.69 -21.20 4.77
CA VAL A 1 4.83 -20.27 4.54
C VAL A 1 4.34 -18.88 4.80
N LEU A 2 5.02 -18.10 5.64
CA LEU A 2 4.70 -16.69 5.88
C LEU A 2 5.54 -15.82 4.94
N VAL A 3 4.89 -14.92 4.20
CA VAL A 3 5.55 -13.96 3.30
C VAL A 3 5.25 -12.56 3.80
N VAL A 4 6.29 -11.77 4.01
CA VAL A 4 6.19 -10.35 4.37
C VAL A 4 6.83 -9.54 3.25
N SER A 5 6.11 -8.56 2.72
CA SER A 5 6.60 -7.65 1.69
C SER A 5 6.48 -6.20 2.17
N ASP A 6 7.38 -5.35 1.67
CA ASP A 6 7.33 -3.90 1.91
C ASP A 6 6.08 -3.27 1.29
N ARG A 7 5.67 -3.78 0.12
CA ARG A 7 4.59 -3.22 -0.70
C ARG A 7 3.67 -4.30 -1.20
N PHE A 8 2.44 -3.89 -1.49
CA PHE A 8 1.44 -4.71 -2.17
C PHE A 8 0.88 -3.94 -3.37
N PRO A 9 0.88 -4.52 -4.58
CA PRO A 9 0.36 -3.84 -5.76
C PRO A 9 -1.14 -3.57 -5.61
N GLN A 10 -1.57 -2.34 -5.88
CA GLN A 10 -2.97 -1.95 -5.88
C GLN A 10 -3.44 -1.47 -7.25
N ALA A 11 -4.68 -1.75 -7.61
CA ALA A 11 -5.25 -1.44 -8.93
C ALA A 11 -6.36 -0.39 -8.88
N GLU A 12 -6.57 0.23 -7.73
CA GLU A 12 -7.65 1.19 -7.45
C GLU A 12 -7.29 2.59 -7.94
N ILE A 13 -6.02 2.99 -7.76
CA ILE A 13 -5.53 4.33 -8.07
C ILE A 13 -4.29 4.22 -8.96
N SER A 14 -4.27 4.97 -10.06
CA SER A 14 -3.08 5.09 -10.92
C SER A 14 -2.03 5.99 -10.29
N GLY A 15 -0.75 5.69 -10.52
CA GLY A 15 0.39 6.44 -10.00
C GLY A 15 1.40 5.52 -9.33
N SER A 16 2.64 5.52 -9.82
CA SER A 16 3.71 4.67 -9.26
C SER A 16 4.04 5.03 -7.81
N TYR A 17 3.79 6.28 -7.40
CA TYR A 17 4.00 6.78 -6.05
C TYR A 17 2.93 6.29 -5.06
N TYR A 18 1.85 5.70 -5.57
CA TYR A 18 0.76 5.02 -4.84
C TYR A 18 0.83 3.49 -4.98
N ASP A 19 1.95 2.95 -5.43
CA ASP A 19 2.11 1.51 -5.69
C ASP A 19 1.03 0.94 -6.65
N GLY A 20 0.55 1.80 -7.56
CA GLY A 20 -0.39 1.45 -8.63
C GLY A 20 0.22 1.60 -10.02
N PRO A 21 -0.58 1.43 -11.09
CA PRO A 21 -0.10 1.51 -12.48
C PRO A 21 0.70 2.79 -12.74
N GLY A 22 1.96 2.63 -13.17
CA GLY A 22 2.92 3.71 -13.35
C GLY A 22 2.61 4.57 -14.57
N ILE A 23 2.26 3.95 -15.70
CA ILE A 23 1.92 4.64 -16.95
C ILE A 23 0.61 5.41 -16.76
N GLY A 24 -0.40 4.73 -16.23
CA GLY A 24 -1.73 5.30 -16.04
C GLY A 24 -2.48 5.49 -17.36
N VAL A 25 -3.66 4.89 -17.47
CA VAL A 25 -4.49 5.02 -18.68
C VAL A 25 -4.92 6.48 -18.87
N GLU A 26 -5.08 7.22 -17.78
CA GLU A 26 -5.44 8.63 -17.75
C GLU A 26 -4.34 9.59 -18.24
N ARG A 27 -3.07 9.16 -18.22
CA ARG A 27 -1.90 9.96 -18.64
C ARG A 27 -1.35 9.56 -20.00
N ALA A 28 -1.73 8.40 -20.53
CA ALA A 28 -1.19 7.87 -21.76
C ALA A 28 -1.70 8.61 -23.01
N THR A 29 -0.78 9.15 -23.82
CA THR A 29 -1.10 9.81 -25.09
C THR A 29 -0.66 8.96 -26.29
N GLY A 30 -1.54 8.74 -27.26
CA GLY A 30 -1.26 7.98 -28.49
C GLY A 30 -1.49 6.47 -28.36
N LYS A 31 -1.60 5.78 -29.51
CA LYS A 31 -2.09 4.40 -29.59
C LYS A 31 -1.19 3.38 -28.87
N ILE A 32 0.13 3.54 -28.94
CA ILE A 32 1.10 2.61 -28.33
C ILE A 32 1.10 2.77 -26.80
N SER A 33 1.17 4.00 -26.31
CA SER A 33 1.16 4.28 -24.86
C SER A 33 -0.14 3.81 -24.22
N MET A 34 -1.28 4.04 -24.88
CA MET A 34 -2.59 3.54 -24.43
C MET A 34 -2.63 2.01 -24.35
N PHE A 35 -2.07 1.31 -25.34
CA PHE A 35 -2.00 -0.15 -25.32
C PHE A 35 -1.17 -0.66 -24.14
N LEU A 36 0.00 -0.05 -23.89
CA LEU A 36 0.86 -0.41 -22.76
C LEU A 36 0.19 -0.11 -21.41
N ALA A 37 -0.45 1.05 -21.26
CA ALA A 37 -1.17 1.43 -20.05
C ALA A 37 -2.32 0.47 -19.72
N GLN A 38 -3.08 0.04 -20.75
CA GLN A 38 -4.14 -0.96 -20.56
C GLN A 38 -3.58 -2.32 -20.15
N ARG A 39 -2.43 -2.72 -20.71
CA ARG A 39 -1.77 -3.97 -20.34
C ARG A 39 -1.24 -3.93 -18.90
N GLU A 40 -0.60 -2.83 -18.51
CA GLU A 40 -0.16 -2.59 -17.13
C GLU A 40 -1.34 -2.67 -16.15
N ARG A 41 -2.44 -1.95 -16.45
CA ARG A 41 -3.64 -1.98 -15.60
C ARG A 41 -4.17 -3.41 -15.41
N ARG A 42 -4.21 -4.21 -16.47
CA ARG A 42 -4.64 -5.63 -16.37
C ARG A 42 -3.71 -6.45 -15.49
N LEU A 43 -2.39 -6.23 -15.58
CA LEU A 43 -1.42 -6.91 -14.70
C LEU A 43 -1.66 -6.54 -13.24
N TYR A 44 -1.83 -5.25 -12.92
CA TYR A 44 -2.15 -4.81 -11.56
C TYR A 44 -3.47 -5.39 -11.05
N GLN A 45 -4.50 -5.45 -11.89
CA GLN A 45 -5.77 -6.08 -11.55
C GLN A 45 -5.60 -7.57 -11.25
N GLN A 46 -4.77 -8.29 -12.01
CA GLN A 46 -4.46 -9.70 -11.75
C GLN A 46 -3.68 -9.89 -10.46
N MET A 47 -2.66 -9.06 -10.20
CA MET A 47 -1.89 -9.12 -8.95
C MET A 47 -2.76 -8.82 -7.72
N ALA A 48 -3.64 -7.82 -7.81
CA ALA A 48 -4.55 -7.43 -6.72
C ALA A 48 -5.62 -8.50 -6.40
N GLN A 49 -5.78 -9.55 -7.22
CA GLN A 49 -6.63 -10.70 -6.89
C GLN A 49 -6.03 -11.55 -5.76
N TYR A 50 -4.71 -11.58 -5.64
CA TYR A 50 -4.01 -12.29 -4.57
C TYR A 50 -4.03 -11.47 -3.29
N ARG A 51 -5.19 -11.45 -2.62
CA ARG A 51 -5.42 -10.65 -1.42
C ARG A 51 -4.51 -11.11 -0.27
N PRO A 52 -3.70 -10.21 0.33
CA PRO A 52 -2.98 -10.53 1.54
C PRO A 52 -3.98 -10.66 2.70
N GLU A 53 -3.56 -11.38 3.74
CA GLU A 53 -4.37 -11.53 4.96
C GLU A 53 -4.38 -10.27 5.82
N LEU A 54 -3.34 -9.44 5.68
CA LEU A 54 -3.16 -8.19 6.38
C LEU A 54 -2.33 -7.22 5.56
N ILE A 55 -2.79 -5.96 5.49
CA ILE A 55 -1.99 -4.80 5.12
C ILE A 55 -1.72 -4.00 6.40
N ILE A 56 -0.47 -3.62 6.62
CA ILE A 56 -0.10 -2.66 7.66
C ILE A 56 0.17 -1.33 6.99
N ARG A 57 -0.61 -0.30 7.33
CA ARG A 57 -0.45 1.05 6.81
C ARG A 57 0.10 1.94 7.91
N LEU A 58 1.21 2.60 7.61
CA LEU A 58 1.86 3.52 8.53
C LEU A 58 1.33 4.93 8.25
N GLY A 59 0.41 5.39 9.09
CA GLY A 59 -0.13 6.74 9.03
C GLY A 59 0.85 7.77 9.57
N ILE A 60 0.93 8.94 8.95
CA ILE A 60 1.74 10.07 9.41
C ILE A 60 1.04 11.37 9.03
N ASP A 61 1.22 12.41 9.84
CA ASP A 61 0.82 13.76 9.46
C ASP A 61 1.90 14.42 8.58
N ILE A 62 1.46 15.44 7.83
CA ILE A 62 2.33 16.13 6.87
C ILE A 62 3.51 16.86 7.55
N GLU A 63 3.29 17.44 8.73
CA GLU A 63 4.31 18.23 9.44
C GLU A 63 5.45 17.32 9.92
N THR A 64 5.10 16.19 10.54
CA THR A 64 6.07 15.18 10.98
C THR A 64 6.79 14.54 9.79
N ALA A 65 6.09 14.27 8.68
CA ALA A 65 6.69 13.66 7.50
C ALA A 65 7.76 14.58 6.87
N ILE A 66 7.48 15.88 6.76
CA ILE A 66 8.44 16.87 6.24
C ILE A 66 9.60 17.07 7.22
N SER A 67 9.34 17.10 8.52
CA SER A 67 10.41 17.21 9.51
C SER A 67 11.42 16.06 9.43
N ARG A 68 10.98 14.85 9.05
CA ARG A 68 11.86 13.68 8.86
C ARG A 68 12.61 13.72 7.53
N LYS A 69 11.99 14.30 6.50
CA LYS A 69 12.54 14.33 5.14
C LYS A 69 12.19 15.66 4.44
N PRO A 70 13.01 16.72 4.63
CA PRO A 70 12.67 18.07 4.20
C PRO A 70 12.82 18.31 2.69
N ASP A 71 13.35 17.34 1.93
CA ASP A 71 13.53 17.42 0.47
C ASP A 71 12.26 17.08 -0.34
N HIS A 72 11.14 16.77 0.32
CA HIS A 72 9.88 16.46 -0.35
C HIS A 72 9.01 17.70 -0.61
N ASP A 73 8.30 17.69 -1.75
CA ASP A 73 7.27 18.69 -2.04
C ASP A 73 6.07 18.52 -1.09
N TYR A 74 5.69 19.62 -0.42
CA TYR A 74 4.61 19.63 0.57
C TYR A 74 3.28 19.18 -0.05
N ALA A 75 2.94 19.70 -1.24
CA ALA A 75 1.65 19.46 -1.88
C ALA A 75 1.55 18.01 -2.37
N GLU A 76 2.62 17.48 -2.96
CA GLU A 76 2.68 16.06 -3.37
C GLU A 76 2.55 15.12 -2.17
N LEU A 77 3.22 15.44 -1.07
CA LEU A 77 3.18 14.61 0.14
C LEU A 77 1.82 14.67 0.83
N GLN A 78 1.18 15.85 0.87
CA GLN A 78 -0.15 16.03 1.41
C GLN A 78 -1.21 15.28 0.59
N ASP A 79 -1.15 15.38 -0.75
CA ASP A 79 -2.00 14.59 -1.64
C ASP A 79 -1.78 13.11 -1.39
N LYS A 80 -0.52 12.68 -1.28
CA LYS A 80 -0.19 11.28 -1.04
C LYS A 80 -0.74 10.73 0.26
N ILE A 81 -0.62 11.45 1.37
CA ILE A 81 -1.22 11.05 2.65
C ILE A 81 -2.75 10.93 2.50
N GLY A 82 -3.38 11.91 1.84
CA GLY A 82 -4.82 11.94 1.62
C GLY A 82 -5.34 10.83 0.69
N VAL A 83 -4.59 10.47 -0.34
CA VAL A 83 -4.96 9.44 -1.31
C VAL A 83 -4.70 8.04 -0.76
N MET A 84 -3.53 7.81 -0.15
CA MET A 84 -3.15 6.49 0.37
C MET A 84 -4.12 5.96 1.43
N SER A 85 -4.64 6.86 2.28
CA SER A 85 -5.62 6.51 3.32
C SER A 85 -6.95 5.97 2.76
N LYS A 86 -7.27 6.26 1.49
CA LYS A 86 -8.53 5.84 0.85
C LYS A 86 -8.44 4.50 0.12
N ILE A 87 -7.25 3.95 -0.08
CA ILE A 87 -7.06 2.71 -0.83
C ILE A 87 -7.62 1.53 -0.02
N GLY A 88 -8.50 0.72 -0.61
CA GLY A 88 -9.15 -0.41 0.07
C GLY A 88 -8.38 -1.72 -0.02
N TYR A 89 -7.33 -1.78 -0.85
CA TYR A 89 -6.57 -2.99 -1.18
C TYR A 89 -7.48 -4.19 -1.48
N ASN A 90 -8.47 -3.97 -2.35
CA ASN A 90 -9.44 -4.99 -2.73
C ASN A 90 -10.21 -5.61 -1.52
N GLY A 91 -10.43 -4.84 -0.45
CA GLY A 91 -11.16 -5.27 0.74
C GLY A 91 -10.33 -6.14 1.70
N THR A 92 -9.00 -6.14 1.58
CA THR A 92 -8.13 -6.77 2.57
C THR A 92 -8.23 -6.06 3.92
N LYS A 93 -8.02 -6.81 5.01
CA LYS A 93 -7.89 -6.25 6.35
C LYS A 93 -6.69 -5.29 6.41
N ILE A 94 -6.95 -4.03 6.72
CA ILE A 94 -5.93 -3.00 6.92
C ILE A 94 -5.81 -2.70 8.41
N LEU A 95 -4.58 -2.72 8.92
CA LEU A 95 -4.22 -2.19 10.22
C LEU A 95 -3.50 -0.85 10.03
N GLU A 96 -4.13 0.22 10.50
CA GLU A 96 -3.53 1.54 10.56
C GLU A 96 -2.66 1.65 11.83
N ILE A 97 -1.39 2.01 11.68
CA ILE A 97 -0.47 2.28 12.79
C ILE A 97 0.00 3.72 12.69
N ASP A 98 -0.13 4.47 13.78
CA ASP A 98 0.41 5.83 13.87
C ASP A 98 1.93 5.81 13.96
N SER A 99 2.59 6.25 12.88
CA SER A 99 4.05 6.27 12.79
C SER A 99 4.72 7.49 13.46
N ARG A 100 3.93 8.34 14.12
CA ARG A 100 4.43 9.43 15.00
C ARG A 100 4.87 8.89 16.36
N ALA A 101 4.32 7.75 16.78
CA ALA A 101 4.72 7.06 18.00
C ALA A 101 6.21 6.65 17.94
N PRO A 102 6.85 6.42 19.11
CA PRO A 102 8.21 5.88 19.16
C PRO A 102 8.35 4.59 18.34
N TYR A 103 9.49 4.45 17.66
CA TYR A 103 9.76 3.30 16.79
C TYR A 103 9.52 1.95 17.48
N SER A 104 9.89 1.81 18.75
CA SER A 104 9.69 0.58 19.53
C SER A 104 8.21 0.20 19.63
N GLU A 105 7.32 1.17 19.82
CA GLU A 105 5.88 0.94 19.93
C GLU A 105 5.27 0.57 18.57
N VAL A 106 5.70 1.26 17.51
CA VAL A 106 5.28 0.97 16.13
C VAL A 106 5.70 -0.45 15.73
N LEU A 107 6.96 -0.81 16.03
CA LEU A 107 7.52 -2.12 15.74
C LEU A 107 6.77 -3.22 16.51
N GLU A 108 6.53 -3.02 17.81
CA GLU A 108 5.80 -3.97 18.65
C GLU A 108 4.38 -4.20 18.12
N GLN A 109 3.67 -3.15 17.74
CA GLN A 109 2.33 -3.25 17.16
C GLN A 109 2.33 -4.05 15.85
N ALA A 110 3.27 -3.75 14.94
CA ALA A 110 3.40 -4.46 13.68
C ALA A 110 3.73 -5.95 13.89
N GLN A 111 4.68 -6.26 14.78
CA GLN A 111 5.05 -7.64 15.11
C GLN A 111 3.88 -8.42 15.71
N LYS A 112 3.17 -7.84 16.69
CA LYS A 112 1.96 -8.45 17.27
C LYS A 112 0.92 -8.75 16.20
N ALA A 113 0.68 -7.83 15.28
CA ALA A 113 -0.29 -8.03 14.19
C ALA A 113 0.11 -9.17 13.25
N VAL A 114 1.38 -9.24 12.83
CA VAL A 114 1.89 -10.31 11.97
C VAL A 114 1.82 -11.66 12.68
N SER A 115 2.22 -11.75 13.95
CA SER A 115 2.16 -12.98 14.73
C SER A 115 0.73 -13.49 14.89
N LEU A 116 -0.24 -12.59 15.15
CA LEU A 116 -1.65 -12.96 15.26
C LEU A 116 -2.18 -13.55 13.95
N VAL A 117 -1.84 -12.95 12.80
CA VAL A 117 -2.23 -13.48 11.49
C VAL A 117 -1.62 -14.86 11.29
N ALA A 118 -0.31 -15.01 11.46
CA ALA A 118 0.38 -16.29 11.27
C ALA A 118 -0.26 -17.44 12.08
N ILE A 119 -0.60 -17.18 13.36
CA ILE A 119 -1.26 -18.17 14.22
C ILE A 119 -2.67 -18.53 13.71
N VAL A 120 -3.45 -17.55 13.27
CA VAL A 120 -4.82 -17.78 12.78
C VAL A 120 -4.80 -18.55 11.45
N SER A 121 -3.88 -18.22 10.55
CA SER A 121 -3.73 -18.86 9.25
C SER A 121 -3.30 -20.32 9.38
N ASP A 122 -2.36 -20.61 10.29
CA ASP A 122 -1.94 -21.98 10.60
C ASP A 122 -3.09 -22.83 11.15
N ARG A 123 -4.01 -22.24 11.93
CA ARG A 123 -5.20 -22.97 12.41
C ARG A 123 -6.19 -23.29 11.30
N ARG A 124 -6.32 -22.43 10.28
CA ARG A 124 -7.23 -22.64 9.14
C ARG A 124 -6.72 -23.70 8.16
N SER A 125 -5.42 -23.96 8.09
CA SER A 125 -4.87 -24.99 7.22
C SER A 125 -5.02 -26.41 7.79
N LEU A 126 -5.33 -26.53 9.09
CA LEU A 126 -5.47 -27.80 9.82
C LEU A 126 -6.93 -28.30 9.91
N THR A 127 -7.90 -27.54 9.40
CA THR A 127 -9.33 -27.89 9.36
C THR A 127 -9.80 -28.07 7.92
#